data_AF-A0A7C9JSH3-F1
#
_entry.id   AF-A0A7C9JSH3-F1
#
_cell.length_a   1.000
_cell.length_b   1.000
_cell.length_c   1.000
_cell.angle_alpha   90.00
_cell.angle_beta   90.00
_cell.angle_gamma   90.00
#
_symmetry.space_group_name_H-M   'P 1'
#
loop_
_entity.id
_entity.type
_entity.pdbx_description
1 polymer ?
#
loop_
_entity_poly.entity_id
_entity_poly.type
_entity_poly.pdbx_seq_one_letter_code
_entity_poly.pdbx_strand_id
1 'polypeptide(L)'
;MIEKACYINILKKLAQDYPSEKPHYEFKWHDNKDIESVNMHYLHESGFVEIERVHKVGVVPMYPGSMSRPIKTQPKRGKAKIIKAGMDYLREDGGLTAELNILTIRLHPDTISDIRELLTARIDASNAICEDDKPEAKDWIGNLKDEGVKQLTTRLISLGIDKGALTLQQLKELIPFDGN
;
A
#
# COMPACT_ATOMS: atom_id res chain seq x y z
N MET A 1 20.05 -2.53 11.87
CA MET A 1 19.21 -1.34 11.65
C MET A 1 18.62 -1.48 10.26
N ILE A 2 17.31 -1.30 10.09
CA ILE A 2 16.66 -1.38 8.77
C ILE A 2 16.82 -0.02 8.10
N GLU A 3 17.60 0.05 7.04
CA GLU A 3 17.90 1.31 6.34
C GLU A 3 17.09 1.43 5.05
N LYS A 4 16.41 2.56 4.89
CA LYS A 4 15.58 2.85 3.70
C LYS A 4 16.34 2.75 2.39
N ALA A 5 17.56 3.27 2.35
CA ALA A 5 18.41 3.21 1.15
C ALA A 5 18.76 1.77 0.77
N CYS A 6 18.96 0.89 1.75
CA CYS A 6 19.38 -0.48 1.51
C CYS A 6 18.25 -1.34 0.93
N TYR A 7 17.04 -1.31 1.51
CA TYR A 7 15.93 -2.10 0.97
C TYR A 7 15.43 -1.56 -0.38
N ILE A 8 15.49 -0.24 -0.64
CA ILE A 8 15.16 0.32 -1.96
C ILE A 8 16.14 -0.20 -3.02
N ASN A 9 17.43 -0.29 -2.69
CA ASN A 9 18.42 -0.83 -3.61
C ASN A 9 18.16 -2.32 -3.91
N ILE A 10 17.78 -3.11 -2.89
CA ILE A 10 17.36 -4.52 -3.07
C ILE A 10 16.15 -4.61 -4.01
N LEU A 11 15.11 -3.79 -3.79
CA LEU A 11 13.94 -3.77 -4.65
C LEU A 11 14.28 -3.38 -6.09
N LYS A 12 15.16 -2.39 -6.31
CA LYS A 12 15.62 -2.01 -7.65
C LYS A 12 16.35 -3.14 -8.36
N LYS A 13 17.22 -3.87 -7.65
CA LYS A 13 17.91 -5.05 -8.20
C LYS A 13 16.90 -6.14 -8.59
N LEU A 14 15.94 -6.43 -7.71
CA LEU A 14 14.88 -7.40 -8.01
C LEU A 14 13.98 -6.97 -9.17
N ALA A 15 13.77 -5.67 -9.34
CA ALA A 15 12.96 -5.12 -10.43
C ALA A 15 13.62 -5.28 -11.80
N GLN A 16 14.96 -5.18 -11.87
CA GLN A 16 15.71 -5.39 -13.13
C GLN A 16 15.60 -6.83 -13.64
N ASP A 17 15.45 -7.79 -12.74
CA ASP A 17 15.35 -9.21 -13.06
C ASP A 17 13.90 -9.66 -13.40
N TYR A 18 12.91 -8.76 -13.33
CA TYR A 18 11.53 -9.07 -13.69
C TYR A 18 11.31 -9.06 -15.22
N PRO A 19 10.53 -9.98 -15.82
CA PRO A 19 9.61 -10.96 -15.23
C PRO A 19 10.20 -12.39 -15.15
N SER A 20 11.46 -12.57 -14.80
CA SER A 20 12.06 -13.91 -14.77
C SER A 20 11.30 -14.89 -13.85
N GLU A 21 11.07 -16.12 -14.35
CA GLU A 21 10.38 -17.17 -13.61
C GLU A 21 11.22 -17.74 -12.47
N LYS A 22 12.54 -17.60 -12.53
CA LYS A 22 13.48 -18.13 -11.53
C LYS A 22 13.99 -16.99 -10.66
N PRO A 23 13.76 -16.99 -9.34
CA PRO A 23 14.27 -15.93 -8.47
C PRO A 23 15.80 -15.94 -8.48
N HIS A 24 16.39 -14.87 -9.03
CA HIS A 24 17.84 -14.74 -9.26
C HIS A 24 18.58 -14.12 -8.07
N TYR A 25 17.88 -13.50 -7.12
CA TYR A 25 18.52 -12.90 -5.95
C TYR A 25 18.68 -13.93 -4.84
N GLU A 26 19.88 -14.51 -4.76
CA GLU A 26 20.28 -15.38 -3.65
C GLU A 26 20.80 -14.55 -2.48
N PHE A 27 20.26 -14.77 -1.28
CA PHE A 27 20.76 -14.15 -0.04
C PHE A 27 20.92 -15.18 1.06
N LYS A 28 21.64 -14.82 2.13
CA LYS A 28 21.85 -15.72 3.28
C LYS A 28 20.61 -15.71 4.17
N TRP A 29 19.88 -16.82 4.21
CA TRP A 29 18.61 -16.88 4.92
C TRP A 29 18.70 -16.65 6.45
N HIS A 30 19.76 -17.13 7.11
CA HIS A 30 19.90 -17.11 8.59
C HIS A 30 20.98 -16.15 9.12
N ASP A 31 21.52 -15.26 8.29
CA ASP A 31 22.57 -14.34 8.73
C ASP A 31 21.96 -13.05 9.28
N ASN A 32 21.66 -13.01 10.58
CA ASN A 32 21.07 -11.83 11.23
C ASN A 32 22.06 -10.67 11.40
N LYS A 33 23.35 -10.89 11.09
CA LYS A 33 24.37 -9.84 11.07
C LYS A 33 24.49 -9.21 9.68
N ASP A 34 24.00 -9.88 8.65
CA ASP A 34 23.97 -9.38 7.29
C ASP A 34 22.76 -8.46 7.09
N ILE A 35 23.05 -7.22 6.70
CA ILE A 35 22.04 -6.17 6.51
C ILE A 35 21.07 -6.57 5.39
N GLU A 36 21.55 -7.26 4.36
CA GLU A 36 20.71 -7.70 3.24
C GLU A 36 19.70 -8.76 3.68
N SER A 37 20.11 -9.73 4.50
CA SER A 37 19.23 -10.76 5.07
C SER A 37 18.11 -10.15 5.92
N VAL A 38 18.46 -9.24 6.83
CA VAL A 38 17.48 -8.56 7.70
C VAL A 38 16.47 -7.77 6.87
N ASN A 39 16.94 -7.01 5.88
CA ASN A 39 16.06 -6.23 5.01
C ASN A 39 15.19 -7.13 4.12
N MET A 40 15.68 -8.29 3.68
CA MET A 40 14.90 -9.22 2.86
C MET A 40 13.74 -9.82 3.65
N HIS A 41 13.96 -10.22 4.89
CA HIS A 41 12.88 -10.71 5.77
C HIS A 41 11.83 -9.61 6.02
N TYR A 42 12.27 -8.36 6.23
CA TYR A 42 11.37 -7.22 6.37
C TYR A 42 10.55 -6.94 5.10
N LEU A 43 11.17 -7.01 3.91
CA LEU A 43 10.48 -6.86 2.62
C LEU A 43 9.45 -7.97 2.36
N HIS A 44 9.70 -9.17 2.89
CA HIS A 44 8.78 -10.28 2.82
C HIS A 44 7.60 -10.14 3.77
N GLU A 45 7.82 -9.73 5.03
CA GLU A 45 6.74 -9.47 5.99
C GLU A 45 5.82 -8.32 5.54
N SER A 46 6.37 -7.33 4.84
CA SER A 46 5.60 -6.22 4.26
C SER A 46 4.90 -6.56 2.94
N GLY A 47 5.13 -7.75 2.37
CA GLY A 47 4.47 -8.21 1.14
C GLY A 47 5.02 -7.59 -0.16
N PHE A 48 6.20 -6.98 -0.13
CA PHE A 48 6.86 -6.45 -1.34
C PHE A 48 7.63 -7.53 -2.11
N VAL A 49 8.07 -8.58 -1.43
CA VAL A 49 8.93 -9.64 -1.97
C VAL A 49 8.46 -11.01 -1.49
N GLU A 50 8.47 -12.00 -2.38
CA GLU A 50 8.25 -13.41 -2.03
C GLU A 50 9.61 -14.09 -1.88
N ILE A 51 9.77 -14.93 -0.85
CA ILE A 51 11.02 -15.65 -0.61
C ILE A 51 10.81 -17.15 -0.66
N GLU A 52 11.56 -17.82 -1.53
CA GLU A 52 11.65 -19.27 -1.61
C GLU A 52 12.88 -19.81 -0.87
N ARG A 53 12.69 -20.90 -0.12
CA ARG A 53 13.79 -21.57 0.60
C ARG A 53 14.51 -22.57 -0.29
N VAL A 54 15.81 -22.37 -0.52
CA VAL A 54 16.64 -23.33 -1.24
C VAL A 54 17.24 -24.34 -0.26
N HIS A 55 16.63 -25.52 -0.17
CA HIS A 55 17.22 -26.64 0.55
C HIS A 55 18.26 -27.33 -0.32
N LYS A 56 19.52 -27.32 0.12
CA LYS A 56 20.49 -28.29 -0.39
C LYS A 56 20.35 -29.55 0.44
N VAL A 57 19.89 -30.64 -0.18
CA VAL A 57 20.02 -31.97 0.42
C VAL A 57 21.49 -32.34 0.32
N GLY A 58 22.21 -32.18 1.43
CA GLY A 58 23.57 -32.66 1.54
C GLY A 58 23.54 -34.18 1.64
N VAL A 59 24.25 -34.85 0.74
CA VAL A 59 24.47 -36.28 0.81
C VAL A 59 25.90 -36.50 1.27
N VAL A 60 26.07 -37.10 2.45
CA VAL A 60 27.40 -37.48 2.95
C VAL A 60 27.48 -39.00 2.91
N PRO A 61 28.37 -39.61 2.09
CA PRO A 61 28.63 -41.02 2.19
C PRO A 61 29.32 -41.27 3.54
N MET A 62 28.68 -42.06 4.41
CA MET A 62 29.24 -42.38 5.73
C MET A 62 30.47 -43.29 5.59
N TYR A 63 30.48 -44.15 4.56
CA TYR A 63 31.61 -44.96 4.06
C TYR A 63 31.45 -45.25 2.55
N PRO A 64 32.53 -45.58 1.80
CA PRO A 64 32.44 -46.05 0.41
C PRO A 64 31.51 -47.27 0.31
N GLY A 65 30.46 -47.17 -0.50
CA GLY A 65 29.48 -48.27 -0.71
C GLY A 65 28.27 -48.28 0.23
N SER A 66 28.12 -47.31 1.14
CA SER A 66 26.94 -47.19 2.02
C SER A 66 25.78 -46.41 1.38
N MET A 67 24.54 -46.75 1.74
CA MET A 67 23.34 -46.03 1.29
C MET A 67 23.32 -44.62 1.90
N SER A 68 23.26 -43.63 1.02
CA SER A 68 23.31 -42.21 1.37
C SER A 68 22.10 -41.78 2.22
N ARG A 69 22.33 -41.29 3.44
CA ARG A 69 21.27 -40.67 4.26
C ARG A 69 21.14 -39.18 3.89
N PRO A 70 19.96 -38.70 3.49
CA PRO A 70 19.74 -37.27 3.31
C PRO A 70 19.82 -36.59 4.68
N ILE A 71 20.82 -35.73 4.87
CA ILE A 71 20.84 -34.82 6.02
C ILE A 71 19.97 -33.62 5.63
N LYS A 72 18.89 -33.38 6.39
CA LYS A 72 18.16 -32.10 6.33
C LYS A 72 19.09 -30.99 6.83
N THR A 73 19.91 -30.44 5.95
CA THR A 73 20.70 -29.25 6.27
C THR A 73 19.79 -28.03 6.24
N GLN A 74 19.96 -27.12 7.20
CA GLN A 74 19.23 -25.85 7.19
C GLN A 74 19.50 -25.11 5.86
N PRO A 75 18.49 -24.45 5.27
CA PRO A 75 18.69 -23.72 4.02
C PRO A 75 19.71 -22.61 4.24
N LYS A 76 20.88 -22.75 3.61
CA LYS A 76 21.96 -21.74 3.68
C LYS A 76 21.67 -20.53 2.79
N ARG A 77 20.71 -20.65 1.86
CA ARG A 77 20.38 -19.62 0.88
C ARG A 77 18.85 -19.50 0.72
N GLY A 78 18.37 -18.27 0.67
CA GLY A 78 17.03 -17.91 0.25
C GLY A 78 17.08 -17.31 -1.15
N LYS A 79 15.98 -17.44 -1.89
CA LYS A 79 15.78 -16.82 -3.20
C LYS A 79 14.62 -15.86 -3.12
N ALA A 80 14.80 -14.63 -3.59
CA ALA A 80 13.78 -13.59 -3.51
C ALA A 80 13.24 -13.20 -4.89
N LYS A 81 11.94 -12.91 -4.97
CA LYS A 81 11.25 -12.37 -6.16
C LYS A 81 10.40 -11.17 -5.76
N ILE A 82 10.49 -10.08 -6.52
CA ILE A 82 9.64 -8.91 -6.29
C ILE A 82 8.19 -9.18 -6.73
N ILE A 83 7.23 -8.72 -5.92
CA ILE A 83 5.79 -8.85 -6.17
C ILE A 83 5.25 -7.54 -6.77
N LYS A 84 4.05 -7.57 -7.37
CA LYS A 84 3.33 -6.38 -7.88
C LYS A 84 3.38 -5.19 -6.90
N ALA A 85 3.11 -5.41 -5.61
CA ALA A 85 3.14 -4.35 -4.60
C ALA A 85 4.53 -3.70 -4.45
N GLY A 86 5.61 -4.51 -4.53
CA GLY A 86 6.99 -4.00 -4.48
C GLY A 86 7.36 -3.21 -5.73
N MET A 87 6.84 -3.62 -6.89
CA MET A 87 7.01 -2.89 -8.15
C MET A 87 6.27 -1.55 -8.13
N ASP A 88 5.03 -1.54 -7.65
CA ASP A 88 4.22 -0.34 -7.54
C ASP A 88 4.82 0.66 -6.53
N TYR A 89 5.45 0.18 -5.46
CA TYR A 89 6.20 1.01 -4.49
C TYR A 89 7.40 1.74 -5.11
N LEU A 90 8.04 1.18 -6.16
CA LEU A 90 9.17 1.81 -6.83
C LEU A 90 8.77 2.92 -7.81
N ARG A 91 7.49 3.04 -8.16
CA ARG A 91 7.01 4.04 -9.10
C ARG A 91 6.57 5.31 -8.38
N GLU A 92 6.87 6.46 -8.96
CA GLU A 92 6.54 7.77 -8.39
C GLU A 92 5.02 8.03 -8.37
N ASP A 93 4.26 7.34 -9.21
CA ASP A 93 2.80 7.40 -9.33
C ASP A 93 2.05 6.37 -8.46
N GLY A 94 2.77 5.52 -7.71
CA GLY A 94 2.17 4.42 -6.94
C GLY A 94 1.71 3.23 -7.80
N GLY A 95 2.04 3.23 -9.08
CA GLY A 95 1.90 2.11 -10.00
C GLY A 95 0.48 1.63 -10.29
N LEU A 96 0.39 0.39 -10.78
CA LEU A 96 -0.85 -0.18 -11.31
C LEU A 96 -1.90 -0.38 -10.20
N THR A 97 -1.47 -0.56 -8.96
CA THR A 97 -2.39 -0.60 -7.80
C THR A 97 -3.01 0.75 -7.50
N ALA A 98 -2.25 1.85 -7.59
CA ALA A 98 -2.82 3.19 -7.44
C ALA A 98 -3.79 3.52 -8.59
N GLU A 99 -3.44 3.16 -9.82
CA GLU A 99 -4.27 3.38 -11.02
C GLU A 99 -5.58 2.57 -11.01
N LEU A 100 -5.53 1.29 -10.63
CA LEU A 100 -6.72 0.43 -10.57
C LEU A 100 -7.62 0.69 -9.36
N ASN A 101 -7.08 1.31 -8.30
CA ASN A 101 -7.85 1.66 -7.10
C ASN A 101 -8.38 3.11 -7.14
N ILE A 102 -8.29 3.78 -8.30
CA ILE A 102 -9.02 5.03 -8.53
C ILE A 102 -10.51 4.68 -8.64
N LEU A 103 -11.23 4.80 -7.53
CA LEU A 103 -12.69 4.85 -7.56
C LEU A 103 -13.08 6.08 -8.39
N THR A 104 -13.40 5.87 -9.67
CA THR A 104 -13.82 6.96 -10.55
C THR A 104 -15.24 7.36 -10.19
N ILE A 105 -15.39 8.30 -9.24
CA ILE A 105 -16.69 8.88 -8.88
C ILE A 105 -17.10 9.86 -9.99
N ARG A 106 -17.99 9.43 -10.88
CA ARG A 106 -18.59 10.30 -11.90
C ARG A 106 -19.66 11.18 -11.27
N LEU A 107 -19.26 12.36 -10.80
CA LEU A 107 -20.19 13.41 -10.37
C LEU A 107 -20.71 14.15 -11.62
N HIS A 108 -22.03 14.09 -11.84
CA HIS A 108 -22.72 14.82 -12.90
C HIS A 108 -22.64 16.34 -12.63
N PRO A 109 -22.62 17.20 -13.67
CA PRO A 109 -22.52 18.65 -13.52
C PRO A 109 -23.62 19.23 -12.62
N ASP A 110 -24.84 18.70 -12.73
CA ASP A 110 -25.96 19.11 -11.87
C ASP A 110 -25.69 18.80 -10.39
N THR A 111 -25.07 17.65 -10.09
CA THR A 111 -24.67 17.25 -8.73
C THR A 111 -23.54 18.11 -8.15
N ILE A 112 -22.72 18.76 -9.00
CA ILE A 112 -21.64 19.63 -8.52
C ILE A 112 -22.22 20.91 -7.90
N SER A 113 -23.31 21.42 -8.47
CA SER A 113 -24.04 22.56 -7.90
C SER A 113 -24.62 22.19 -6.53
N ASP A 114 -25.27 21.03 -6.43
CA ASP A 114 -25.85 20.54 -5.16
C ASP A 114 -24.78 20.36 -4.08
N ILE A 115 -23.58 19.88 -4.46
CA ILE A 115 -22.46 19.72 -3.55
C ILE A 115 -21.95 21.09 -3.05
N ARG A 116 -21.88 22.11 -3.91
CA ARG A 116 -21.50 23.47 -3.50
C ARG A 116 -22.48 24.04 -2.48
N GLU A 117 -23.77 23.88 -2.72
CA GLU A 117 -24.83 24.31 -1.79
C GLU A 117 -24.73 23.56 -0.45
N LEU A 118 -24.53 22.24 -0.50
CA LEU A 118 -24.37 21.42 0.69
C LEU A 118 -23.15 21.82 1.52
N LEU A 119 -22.00 22.07 0.87
CA LEU A 119 -20.80 22.54 1.55
C LEU A 119 -21.01 23.91 2.20
N THR A 120 -21.69 24.81 1.50
CA THR A 120 -22.02 26.16 1.99
C THR A 120 -22.93 26.08 3.22
N ALA A 121 -24.00 25.28 3.14
CA ALA A 121 -24.89 25.03 4.27
C ALA A 121 -24.17 24.37 5.45
N ARG A 122 -23.20 23.49 5.18
CA ARG A 122 -22.41 22.84 6.22
C ARG A 122 -21.44 23.79 6.92
N ILE A 123 -20.85 24.75 6.20
CA ILE A 123 -20.02 25.81 6.77
C ILE A 123 -20.88 26.71 7.67
N ASP A 124 -22.09 27.06 7.24
CA ASP A 124 -23.02 27.84 8.05
C ASP A 124 -23.40 27.15 9.36
N ALA A 125 -23.72 25.86 9.26
CA ALA A 125 -24.07 25.01 10.41
C ALA A 125 -22.86 24.57 11.25
N SER A 126 -21.63 24.92 10.85
CA SER A 126 -20.42 24.52 11.57
C SER A 126 -20.12 25.48 12.69
N ASN A 127 -20.13 24.96 13.92
CA ASN A 127 -19.68 25.70 15.12
C ASN A 127 -18.15 25.70 15.26
N ALA A 128 -17.42 25.01 14.38
CA ALA A 128 -15.97 24.90 14.43
C ALA A 128 -15.24 25.97 13.58
N ILE A 129 -15.98 26.70 12.73
CA ILE A 129 -15.44 27.79 11.90
C ILE A 129 -15.88 29.11 12.52
N CYS A 130 -14.93 30.03 12.71
CA CYS A 130 -15.24 31.37 13.22
C CYS A 130 -16.19 32.09 12.26
N GLU A 131 -17.18 32.84 12.78
CA GLU A 131 -18.15 33.58 11.95
C GLU A 131 -17.47 34.54 10.96
N ASP A 132 -16.32 35.11 11.33
CA ASP A 132 -15.54 36.01 10.48
C ASP A 132 -14.88 35.30 9.28
N ASP A 133 -14.59 34.00 9.41
CA ASP A 133 -13.91 33.18 8.38
C ASP A 133 -14.91 32.47 7.45
N LYS A 134 -16.19 32.37 7.86
CA LYS A 134 -17.26 31.77 7.04
C LYS A 134 -17.43 32.44 5.67
N PRO A 135 -17.47 33.78 5.53
CA PRO A 135 -17.61 34.40 4.21
C PRO A 135 -16.42 34.09 3.28
N GLU A 136 -15.20 34.07 3.81
CA GLU A 136 -14.00 33.72 3.04
C GLU A 136 -14.03 32.25 2.58
N ALA A 137 -14.42 31.34 3.46
CA ALA A 137 -14.55 29.92 3.13
C ALA A 137 -15.60 29.66 2.03
N LYS A 138 -16.70 30.40 2.03
CA LYS A 138 -17.74 30.33 1.00
C LYS A 138 -17.26 30.88 -0.33
N ASP A 139 -16.58 32.02 -0.32
CA ASP A 139 -16.03 32.62 -1.53
C ASP A 139 -14.99 31.70 -2.19
N TRP A 140 -14.16 31.03 -1.38
CA TRP A 140 -13.23 30.02 -1.88
C TRP A 140 -13.94 28.87 -2.59
N ILE A 141 -15.03 28.34 -2.03
CA ILE A 141 -15.81 27.25 -2.64
C ILE A 141 -16.54 27.70 -3.90
N GLY A 142 -17.06 28.94 -3.92
CA GLY A 142 -17.72 29.53 -5.08
C GLY A 142 -16.78 29.72 -6.27
N ASN A 143 -15.52 30.06 -6.00
CA ASN A 143 -14.49 30.29 -7.03
C ASN A 143 -13.79 29.01 -7.53
N LEU A 144 -14.02 27.85 -6.89
CA LEU A 144 -13.45 26.58 -7.33
C LEU A 144 -14.11 26.10 -8.63
N LYS A 145 -13.29 25.70 -9.60
CA LYS A 145 -13.75 24.96 -10.79
C LYS A 145 -14.38 23.62 -10.36
N ASP A 146 -15.24 23.08 -11.22
CA ASP A 146 -15.96 21.82 -10.99
C ASP A 146 -15.04 20.68 -10.56
N GLU A 147 -13.88 20.53 -11.19
CA GLU A 147 -12.86 19.54 -10.81
C GLU A 147 -12.32 19.75 -9.39
N GLY A 148 -12.15 21.01 -8.98
CA GLY A 148 -11.72 21.38 -7.63
C GLY A 148 -12.76 21.02 -6.57
N VAL A 149 -14.05 21.17 -6.88
CA VAL A 149 -15.15 20.76 -5.97
C VAL A 149 -15.14 19.25 -5.77
N LYS A 150 -14.96 18.46 -6.83
CA LYS A 150 -14.87 16.98 -6.71
C LYS A 150 -13.72 16.55 -5.82
N GLN A 151 -12.54 17.14 -6.01
CA GLN A 151 -11.35 16.84 -5.21
C GLN A 151 -11.51 17.27 -3.75
N LEU A 152 -12.08 18.45 -3.51
CA LEU A 152 -12.37 18.95 -2.17
C LEU A 152 -13.31 17.99 -1.43
N THR A 153 -14.43 17.62 -2.03
CA THR A 153 -15.42 16.71 -1.42
C THR A 153 -14.81 15.35 -1.11
N THR A 154 -14.02 14.80 -2.03
CA THR A 154 -13.32 13.52 -1.81
C THR A 154 -12.37 13.60 -0.61
N ARG A 155 -11.59 14.69 -0.50
CA ARG A 155 -10.69 14.90 0.65
C ARG A 155 -11.44 15.12 1.97
N LEU A 156 -12.56 15.85 1.95
CA LEU A 156 -13.37 16.08 3.14
C LEU A 156 -13.99 14.79 3.67
N ILE A 157 -14.53 13.95 2.78
CA ILE A 157 -15.05 12.63 3.15
C ILE A 157 -13.94 11.76 3.74
N SER A 158 -12.78 11.73 3.09
CA SER A 158 -11.62 10.95 3.56
C SER A 158 -11.20 11.42 4.96
N LEU A 159 -11.05 12.72 5.19
CA LEU A 159 -10.72 13.29 6.49
C LEU A 159 -11.78 13.00 7.56
N GLY A 160 -13.06 13.00 7.21
CA GLY A 160 -14.16 12.69 8.13
C GLY A 160 -14.15 11.22 8.58
N ILE A 161 -13.86 10.30 7.66
CA ILE A 161 -13.74 8.87 7.94
C ILE A 161 -12.45 8.60 8.74
N ASP A 162 -11.31 9.13 8.30
CA ASP A 162 -9.99 8.87 8.89
C ASP A 162 -9.85 9.45 10.31
N LYS A 163 -10.46 10.61 10.58
CA LYS A 163 -10.47 11.19 11.93
C LYS A 163 -11.45 10.48 12.88
N GLY A 164 -12.15 9.44 12.44
CA GLY A 164 -13.07 8.65 13.26
C GLY A 164 -14.33 9.42 13.69
N ALA A 165 -14.72 10.46 12.95
CA ALA A 165 -15.93 11.23 13.24
C ALA A 165 -17.22 10.42 13.02
N LEU A 166 -17.10 9.24 12.39
CA LEU A 166 -18.17 8.28 12.16
C LEU A 166 -17.78 6.94 12.75
N THR A 167 -18.51 6.48 13.76
CA THR A 167 -18.42 5.10 14.23
C THR A 167 -19.16 4.17 13.27
N LEU A 168 -18.77 2.89 13.21
CA LEU A 168 -19.49 1.88 12.41
C LEU A 168 -20.99 1.80 12.76
N GLN A 169 -21.36 2.17 13.98
CA GLN A 169 -22.74 2.20 14.45
C GLN A 169 -23.53 3.36 13.83
N GLN A 170 -22.95 4.57 13.82
CA GLN A 170 -23.54 5.73 13.15
C GLN A 170 -23.62 5.55 11.63
N LEU A 171 -22.64 4.86 11.04
CA LEU A 171 -22.63 4.60 9.61
C LEU A 171 -23.75 3.62 9.20
N LYS A 172 -24.07 2.65 10.06
CA LYS A 172 -25.21 1.73 9.86
C LYS A 172 -26.57 2.41 10.03
N GLU A 173 -26.66 3.46 10.83
CA GLU A 173 -27.91 4.24 10.98
C GLU A 173 -28.15 5.19 9.81
N LEU A 174 -27.07 5.71 9.20
CA LEU A 174 -27.14 6.65 8.08
C LEU A 174 -27.34 5.99 6.71
N ILE A 175 -26.92 4.73 6.56
CA ILE A 175 -27.15 3.96 5.34
C ILE A 175 -28.41 3.12 5.59
N PRO A 176 -29.59 3.46 5.03
CA PRO A 176 -30.72 2.56 5.07
C PRO A 176 -30.27 1.25 4.42
N PHE A 177 -30.29 0.18 5.20
CA PHE A 177 -29.92 -1.15 4.76
C PHE A 177 -31.04 -1.67 3.84
N ASP A 178 -31.11 -1.16 2.61
CA ASP A 178 -31.89 -1.80 1.55
C ASP A 178 -31.08 -2.99 1.04
N GLY A 179 -30.95 -3.99 1.91
CA GLY A 179 -30.37 -5.27 1.56
C GLY A 179 -31.34 -6.04 0.68
N ASN A 180 -30.95 -6.26 -0.56
CA ASN A 180 -31.35 -7.43 -1.35
C ASN A 180 -30.08 -8.13 -1.82
#